data_AF-A0A839P6B6-F1
#
_entry.id   AF-A0A839P6B6-F1
#
_cell.length_a   1.000
_cell.length_b   1.000
_cell.length_c   1.000
_cell.angle_alpha   90.00
_cell.angle_beta   90.00
_cell.angle_gamma   90.00
#
_symmetry.space_group_name_H-M   'P 1'
#
loop_
_entity.id
_entity.type
_entity.pdbx_description
1 polymer ?
#
loop_
_entity_poly.entity_id
_entity_poly.type
_entity_poly.pdbx_seq_one_letter_code
_entity_poly.pdbx_strand_id
1 'polypeptide(L)'
;MEQIMTLPRLNGLEYYWFGKNQSIVSIYAHHRHMEIDPAVADVILAIKNDAKSCYTGPQSLRRLAERLDNEAADATFMEALSALDDGKHVEASRRVEAMRCLSTRFLTAADELQAAKEQLVI
;
A
#
# COMPACT_ATOMS: atom_id res chain seq x y z
N MET A 1 -27.53 -6.48 -13.18
CA MET A 1 -27.22 -6.06 -11.79
C MET A 1 -25.72 -6.04 -11.68
N GLU A 2 -25.12 -4.86 -11.78
CA GLU A 2 -23.69 -4.69 -11.48
C GLU A 2 -23.51 -4.92 -9.98
N GLN A 3 -22.82 -5.99 -9.59
CA GLN A 3 -22.31 -6.11 -8.24
C GLN A 3 -21.29 -4.98 -8.06
N ILE A 4 -21.68 -3.95 -7.32
CA ILE A 4 -20.72 -3.02 -6.74
C ILE A 4 -19.86 -3.88 -5.81
N MET A 5 -18.69 -4.33 -6.28
CA MET A 5 -17.70 -4.99 -5.44
C MET A 5 -17.17 -3.95 -4.46
N THR A 6 -17.90 -3.73 -3.38
CA THR A 6 -17.39 -2.95 -2.25
C THR A 6 -16.23 -3.72 -1.67
N LEU A 7 -15.03 -3.18 -1.84
CA LEU A 7 -13.81 -3.70 -1.22
C LEU A 7 -14.08 -4.01 0.25
N PRO A 8 -13.69 -5.20 0.75
CA PRO A 8 -13.87 -5.54 2.15
C PRO A 8 -13.21 -4.47 3.02
N ARG A 9 -13.97 -3.92 3.97
CA ARG A 9 -13.48 -2.88 4.87
C ARG A 9 -12.24 -3.38 5.61
N LEU A 10 -11.22 -2.52 5.68
CA LEU A 10 -10.07 -2.79 6.52
C LEU A 10 -10.52 -2.93 7.99
N ASN A 11 -9.84 -3.79 8.75
CA ASN A 11 -10.01 -3.83 10.21
C ASN A 11 -9.20 -2.70 10.88
N GLY A 12 -9.33 -2.54 12.21
CA GLY A 12 -8.67 -1.44 12.93
C GLY A 12 -7.14 -1.41 12.77
N LEU A 13 -6.50 -2.57 12.75
CA LEU A 13 -5.06 -2.70 12.58
C LEU A 13 -4.64 -2.36 11.13
N GLU A 14 -5.38 -2.87 10.16
CA GLU A 14 -5.17 -2.59 8.75
C GLU A 14 -5.35 -1.11 8.43
N TYR A 15 -6.34 -0.43 9.04
CA TYR A 15 -6.51 1.02 8.91
C TYR A 15 -5.33 1.80 9.50
N TYR A 16 -4.81 1.36 10.66
CA TYR A 16 -3.63 1.97 11.26
C TYR A 16 -2.41 1.85 10.34
N TRP A 17 -2.17 0.66 9.78
CA TRP A 17 -1.10 0.45 8.79
C TRP A 17 -1.33 1.29 7.53
N PHE A 18 -2.55 1.34 7.02
CA PHE A 18 -2.90 2.17 5.86
C PHE A 18 -2.60 3.65 6.12
N GLY A 19 -2.94 4.17 7.30
CA GLY A 19 -2.61 5.56 7.68
C GLY A 19 -1.09 5.85 7.68
N LYS A 20 -0.26 4.91 8.12
CA LYS A 20 1.21 5.04 8.02
C LYS A 20 1.67 5.11 6.56
N ASN A 21 1.10 4.26 5.71
CA ASN A 21 1.39 4.27 4.27
C ASN A 21 0.99 5.60 3.62
N GLN A 22 -0.17 6.16 3.96
CA GLN A 22 -0.59 7.47 3.45
C GLN A 22 0.36 8.60 3.87
N SER A 23 0.93 8.51 5.08
CA SER A 23 1.90 9.49 5.57
C SER A 23 3.19 9.47 4.73
N ILE A 24 3.76 8.28 4.47
CA ILE A 24 4.98 8.17 3.65
C ILE A 24 4.74 8.52 2.18
N VAL A 25 3.58 8.14 1.62
CA VAL A 25 3.16 8.51 0.26
C VAL A 25 3.09 10.03 0.12
N SER A 26 2.50 10.72 1.10
CA SER A 26 2.45 12.17 1.11
C SER A 26 3.84 12.79 1.15
N ILE A 27 4.72 12.35 2.06
CA ILE A 27 6.09 12.85 2.17
C ILE A 27 6.85 12.65 0.85
N TYR A 28 6.81 11.44 0.28
CA TYR A 28 7.47 11.12 -0.98
C TYR A 28 6.99 11.99 -2.15
N ALA A 29 5.69 12.25 -2.23
CA ALA A 29 5.11 13.07 -3.28
C ALA A 29 5.58 14.53 -3.22
N HIS A 30 5.67 15.11 -2.02
CA HIS A 30 6.10 16.50 -1.83
C HIS A 30 7.63 16.67 -1.99
N HIS A 31 8.42 15.66 -1.63
CA HIS A 31 9.88 15.73 -1.68
C HIS A 31 10.44 15.03 -2.93
N ARG A 32 10.56 15.78 -4.04
CA ARG A 32 10.98 15.24 -5.36
C ARG A 32 12.36 14.59 -5.40
N HIS A 33 13.25 14.94 -4.47
CA HIS A 33 14.59 14.36 -4.38
C HIS A 33 14.65 13.09 -3.52
N MET A 34 13.53 12.69 -2.90
CA MET A 34 13.47 11.49 -2.08
C MET A 34 13.40 10.26 -2.98
N GLU A 35 14.22 9.25 -2.67
CA GLU A 35 14.15 7.92 -3.27
C GLU A 35 13.05 7.09 -2.60
N ILE A 36 12.26 6.38 -3.40
CA ILE A 36 11.09 5.64 -2.93
C ILE A 36 11.46 4.40 -2.13
N ASP A 37 12.44 3.62 -2.59
CA ASP A 37 12.78 2.32 -2.03
C ASP A 37 13.25 2.41 -0.57
N PRO A 38 14.18 3.31 -0.19
CA PRO A 38 14.55 3.53 1.20
C PRO A 38 13.37 4.01 2.06
N ALA A 39 12.53 4.90 1.50
CA ALA A 39 11.39 5.48 2.19
C ALA A 39 10.35 4.43 2.61
N VAL A 40 10.10 3.46 1.74
CA VAL A 40 9.10 2.41 1.99
C VAL A 40 9.67 1.24 2.79
N ALA A 41 10.97 0.96 2.72
CA ALA A 41 11.60 -0.21 3.35
C ALA A 41 11.31 -0.30 4.86
N ASP A 42 11.45 0.80 5.58
CA ASP A 42 11.21 0.87 7.03
C ASP A 42 9.74 0.59 7.38
N VAL A 43 8.83 1.14 6.58
CA VAL A 43 7.37 0.96 6.76
C VAL A 43 6.99 -0.49 6.50
N ILE A 44 7.50 -1.09 5.43
CA ILE A 44 7.29 -2.50 5.10
C ILE A 44 7.82 -3.39 6.22
N LEU A 45 9.04 -3.16 6.69
CA LEU A 45 9.65 -3.96 7.75
C LEU A 45 8.84 -3.89 9.05
N ALA A 46 8.46 -2.69 9.47
CA ALA A 46 7.69 -2.48 10.70
C ALA A 46 6.33 -3.20 10.65
N ILE A 47 5.59 -3.03 9.55
CA ILE A 47 4.26 -3.64 9.38
C ILE A 47 4.37 -5.16 9.19
N LYS A 48 5.37 -5.66 8.46
CA LYS A 48 5.63 -7.10 8.32
C LYS A 48 5.91 -7.75 9.68
N ASN A 49 6.73 -7.10 10.52
CA ASN A 49 7.03 -7.60 11.86
C ASN A 49 5.79 -7.64 12.76
N ASP A 50 4.94 -6.62 12.68
CA ASP A 50 3.66 -6.57 13.39
C ASP A 50 2.72 -7.70 12.92
N ALA A 51 2.56 -7.85 11.60
CA ALA A 51 1.75 -8.89 10.98
C ALA A 51 2.24 -10.32 11.27
N LYS A 52 3.55 -10.52 11.50
CA LYS A 52 4.13 -11.82 11.84
C LYS A 52 3.52 -12.43 13.10
N SER A 53 3.16 -11.59 14.08
CA SER A 53 2.59 -12.03 15.37
C SER A 53 1.15 -12.54 15.27
N CYS A 54 0.43 -12.18 14.20
CA CYS A 54 -0.99 -12.47 14.04
C CYS A 54 -1.22 -13.60 13.04
N TYR A 55 -2.08 -14.59 13.36
CA TYR A 55 -2.39 -15.70 12.44
C TYR A 55 -2.87 -15.22 11.06
N THR A 56 -3.75 -14.22 11.03
CA THR A 56 -4.31 -13.58 9.82
C THR A 56 -3.38 -12.53 9.18
N GLY A 57 -2.14 -12.40 9.65
CA GLY A 57 -1.15 -11.44 9.15
C GLY A 57 -0.99 -11.42 7.62
N PRO A 58 -0.69 -12.57 6.97
CA PRO A 58 -0.56 -12.65 5.52
C PRO A 58 -1.79 -12.12 4.77
N GLN A 59 -3.00 -12.55 5.16
CA GLN A 59 -4.24 -12.09 4.54
C GLN A 59 -4.48 -10.59 4.78
N SER A 60 -4.07 -10.07 5.93
CA SER A 60 -4.19 -8.65 6.26
C SER A 60 -3.25 -7.79 5.41
N LEU A 61 -2.02 -8.26 5.16
CA LEU A 61 -1.09 -7.61 4.23
C LEU A 61 -1.61 -7.61 2.79
N ARG A 62 -2.23 -8.70 2.33
CA ARG A 62 -2.86 -8.75 0.99
C ARG A 62 -3.99 -7.75 0.84
N ARG A 63 -4.88 -7.64 1.84
CA ARG A 63 -5.96 -6.62 1.84
C ARG A 63 -5.41 -5.19 1.86
N LEU A 64 -4.34 -4.95 2.62
CA LEU A 64 -3.66 -3.66 2.65
C LEU A 64 -3.06 -3.32 1.29
N ALA A 65 -2.40 -4.27 0.64
CA ALA A 65 -1.84 -4.11 -0.71
C ALA A 65 -2.94 -3.80 -1.73
N GLU A 66 -4.03 -4.59 -1.72
CA GLU A 66 -5.19 -4.37 -2.59
C GLU A 66 -5.78 -2.98 -2.37
N ARG A 67 -5.92 -2.51 -1.11
CA ARG A 67 -6.42 -1.15 -0.85
C ARG A 67 -5.50 -0.07 -1.44
N LEU A 68 -4.18 -0.22 -1.30
CA LEU A 68 -3.21 0.72 -1.87
C LEU A 68 -3.25 0.75 -3.39
N ASP A 69 -3.39 -0.41 -4.04
CA ASP A 69 -3.48 -0.49 -5.49
C ASP A 69 -4.77 0.17 -6.03
N ASN A 70 -5.90 -0.05 -5.34
CA ASN A 70 -7.15 0.61 -5.69
C ASN A 70 -7.08 2.14 -5.52
N GLU A 71 -6.46 2.64 -4.44
CA GLU A 71 -6.24 4.09 -4.26
C GLU A 71 -5.31 4.67 -5.33
N ALA A 72 -4.33 3.88 -5.80
CA ALA A 72 -3.48 4.27 -6.93
C ALA A 72 -4.26 4.31 -8.25
N ALA A 73 -5.16 3.37 -8.49
CA ALA A 73 -6.04 3.36 -9.65
C ALA A 73 -7.02 4.54 -9.63
N ASP A 74 -7.66 4.80 -8.49
CA ASP A 74 -8.57 5.94 -8.28
C ASP A 74 -7.82 7.26 -8.49
N ALA A 75 -6.62 7.41 -7.93
CA ALA A 75 -5.79 8.60 -8.12
C ALA A 75 -5.40 8.81 -9.60
N THR A 76 -5.01 7.74 -10.30
CA THR A 76 -4.69 7.80 -11.74
C THR A 76 -5.91 8.24 -12.55
N PHE A 77 -7.08 7.69 -12.24
CA PHE A 77 -8.33 8.05 -12.92
C PHE A 77 -8.72 9.51 -12.68
N MET A 78 -8.64 9.97 -11.44
CA MET A 78 -8.94 11.36 -11.07
C MET A 78 -7.95 12.35 -11.69
N GLU A 79 -6.68 11.99 -11.79
CA GLU A 79 -5.64 12.80 -12.46
C GLU A 79 -5.96 12.96 -13.96
N ALA A 80 -6.36 11.87 -14.63
CA ALA A 80 -6.74 11.90 -16.06
C ALA A 80 -7.95 12.80 -16.35
N LEU A 81 -8.81 13.07 -15.36
CA LEU A 81 -9.96 13.97 -15.47
C LEU A 81 -9.62 15.44 -15.15
N SER A 82 -8.45 15.72 -14.59
CA SER A 82 -8.05 17.06 -14.14
C SER A 82 -7.43 17.88 -15.29
N ALA A 83 -7.77 19.17 -15.37
CA ALA A 83 -7.17 20.09 -16.33
C ALA A 83 -5.72 20.42 -15.93
N LEU A 84 -4.83 20.39 -16.93
CA LEU A 84 -3.36 20.53 -16.87
C LEU A 84 -2.86 21.61 -15.88
N ASP A 85 -2.44 21.15 -14.70
CA ASP A 85 -1.53 21.85 -13.80
C ASP A 85 -0.31 20.94 -13.61
N ASP A 86 0.78 21.27 -14.30
CA ASP A 86 2.00 20.45 -14.37
C ASP A 86 2.59 20.14 -12.99
N GLY A 87 2.43 21.05 -12.02
CA GLY A 87 2.92 20.85 -10.65
C GLY A 87 2.15 19.77 -9.91
N LYS A 88 0.82 19.81 -10.00
CA LYS A 88 -0.07 18.82 -9.39
C LYS A 88 0.01 17.45 -10.06
N HIS A 89 0.29 17.42 -11.36
CA HIS A 89 0.50 16.18 -12.11
C HIS A 89 1.73 15.42 -11.61
N VAL A 90 2.85 16.11 -11.35
CA VAL A 90 4.05 15.44 -10.82
C VAL A 90 3.79 14.85 -9.43
N GLU A 91 3.08 15.56 -8.55
CA GLU A 91 2.76 15.05 -7.22
C GLU A 91 1.80 13.85 -7.27
N ALA A 92 0.74 13.92 -8.08
CA ALA A 92 -0.20 12.82 -8.25
C ALA A 92 0.48 11.56 -8.81
N SER A 93 1.29 11.71 -9.86
CA SER A 93 2.09 10.63 -10.43
C SER A 93 3.04 9.98 -9.40
N ARG A 94 3.72 10.79 -8.56
CA ARG A 94 4.58 10.28 -7.47
C ARG A 94 3.79 9.54 -6.40
N ARG A 95 2.58 10.01 -6.05
CA ARG A 95 1.71 9.29 -5.11
C ARG A 95 1.32 7.92 -5.65
N VAL A 96 0.94 7.84 -6.92
CA VAL A 96 0.59 6.59 -7.60
C VAL A 96 1.78 5.63 -7.59
N GLU A 97 2.98 6.12 -7.90
CA GLU A 97 4.22 5.34 -7.84
C GLU A 97 4.46 4.76 -6.44
N ALA A 98 4.36 5.58 -5.39
CA ALA A 98 4.52 5.15 -4.00
C ALA A 98 3.50 4.09 -3.58
N MET A 99 2.23 4.29 -3.92
CA MET A 99 1.17 3.34 -3.57
C MET A 99 1.34 2.00 -4.28
N ARG A 100 1.73 1.99 -5.56
CA ARG A 100 2.02 0.75 -6.31
C ARG A 100 3.26 0.01 -5.78
N CYS A 101 4.30 0.76 -5.43
CA CYS A 101 5.50 0.19 -4.82
C CYS A 101 5.16 -0.49 -3.48
N LEU A 102 4.46 0.22 -2.60
CA LEU A 102 4.01 -0.33 -1.31
C LEU A 102 3.12 -1.56 -1.49
N SER A 103 2.14 -1.51 -2.40
CA SER A 103 1.28 -2.66 -2.71
C SER A 103 2.10 -3.90 -3.09
N THR A 104 3.02 -3.76 -4.04
CA THR A 104 3.89 -4.84 -4.50
C THR A 104 4.72 -5.42 -3.34
N ARG A 105 5.33 -4.55 -2.53
CA ARG A 105 6.16 -4.98 -1.39
C ARG A 105 5.34 -5.68 -0.30
N PHE A 106 4.10 -5.26 -0.06
CA PHE A 106 3.22 -5.95 0.90
C PHE A 106 2.74 -7.30 0.40
N LEU A 107 2.51 -7.47 -0.91
CA LEU A 107 2.22 -8.79 -1.49
C LEU A 107 3.40 -9.74 -1.28
N THR A 108 4.62 -9.30 -1.60
CA THR A 108 5.84 -10.10 -1.33
C THR A 108 5.98 -10.44 0.16
N ALA A 109 5.79 -9.47 1.05
CA ALA A 109 5.85 -9.70 2.49
C ALA A 109 4.77 -10.69 2.98
N ALA A 110 3.58 -10.65 2.39
CA ALA A 110 2.50 -11.59 2.70
C ALA A 110 2.89 -13.02 2.32
N ASP A 111 3.47 -13.22 1.14
CA ASP A 111 3.87 -14.53 0.64
C ASP A 111 5.05 -15.11 1.45
N GLU A 112 6.03 -14.28 1.80
CA GLU A 112 7.12 -14.66 2.70
C GLU A 112 6.60 -15.09 4.08
N LEU A 113 5.65 -14.34 4.66
CA LEU A 113 5.07 -14.69 5.95
C LEU A 113 4.19 -15.94 5.88
N GLN A 114 3.47 -16.15 4.78
CA GLN A 114 2.67 -17.36 4.57
C GLN A 114 3.57 -18.59 4.50
N ALA A 115 4.63 -18.55 3.69
CA ALA A 115 5.60 -19.63 3.58
C ALA A 115 6.28 -19.94 4.91
N ALA A 116 6.67 -18.91 5.67
CA ALA A 116 7.27 -19.09 7.00
C ALA A 116 6.31 -19.76 8.00
N LYS A 117 5.01 -19.52 7.90
CA LYS A 117 4.00 -20.15 8.77
C LYS A 117 3.73 -21.59 8.38
N GLU A 118 3.66 -21.89 7.09
CA GLU A 118 3.47 -23.26 6.59
C GLU A 118 4.63 -24.16 7.01
N GLN A 119 5.87 -23.64 7.03
CA GLN A 119 7.04 -24.36 7.53
C GLN A 119 7.03 -24.65 9.04
N LEU A 120 6.28 -23.87 9.84
CA LEU A 120 6.17 -24.07 11.29
C LEU A 120 5.08 -25.08 11.68
N VAL A 121 4.23 -25.47 10.73
CA VAL A 121 3.12 -26.42 10.94
C VAL A 121 3.52 -27.87 10.60
N ILE A 122 4.71 -28.05 10.00
CA ILE A 122 5.32 -29.35 9.65
C ILE A 122 6.29 -29.76 10.77
#